data_AF-A0ABD3CPI9-F1
#
_entry.id   AF-A0ABD3CPI9-F1
#
_cell.length_a   1.000
_cell.length_b   1.000
_cell.length_c   1.000
_cell.angle_alpha   90.00
_cell.angle_beta   90.00
_cell.angle_gamma   90.00
#
_symmetry.space_group_name_H-M   'P 1'
#
loop_
_entity.id
_entity.type
_entity.pdbx_description
1 polymer ?
#
loop_
_entity_poly.entity_id
_entity_poly.type
_entity_poly.pdbx_seq_one_letter_code
_entity_poly.pdbx_strand_id
1 'polypeptide(L)'
;MEGIEEMVNFVLEKLKQVLLAFQNVFFWFNNVSLPDSWRDNISHWLTAVSNSGRDALAWLDRVFPPGTRVQKIKLWLNLALPYLIAAVVLAVAIWVCLNLCAFVLRWVIDAVRWTARTIWASARWVAKLIRAAGRWIARMMRSAGRFLCARARRGVSGAVRGTVKMMKAPGRNMRIPRSSFEIDPKGYFLKLRASPGDNLC
;
A
#
# COMPACT_ATOMS: atom_id res chain seq x y z
N MET A 1 25.71 -64.72 -20.79
CA MET A 1 24.80 -63.57 -20.66
C MET A 1 24.19 -63.47 -19.26
N GLU A 2 24.07 -64.57 -18.49
CA GLU A 2 23.55 -64.60 -17.11
C GLU A 2 24.20 -63.56 -16.15
N GLY A 3 25.51 -63.37 -16.19
CA GLY A 3 26.19 -62.42 -15.29
C GLY A 3 25.82 -60.94 -15.49
N ILE A 4 25.31 -60.58 -16.68
CA ILE A 4 24.85 -59.19 -16.95
C ILE A 4 23.45 -59.00 -16.37
N GLU A 5 22.56 -59.99 -16.50
CA GLU A 5 21.21 -59.92 -15.94
C GLU A 5 21.23 -59.86 -14.40
N GLU A 6 22.11 -60.61 -13.75
CA GLU A 6 22.31 -60.50 -12.30
C GLU A 6 22.80 -59.11 -11.88
N MET A 7 23.70 -58.50 -12.66
CA MET A 7 24.22 -57.17 -12.39
C MET A 7 23.12 -56.12 -12.56
N VAL A 8 22.34 -56.21 -13.63
CA VAL A 8 21.20 -55.32 -13.88
C VAL A 8 20.20 -55.45 -12.75
N ASN A 9 19.81 -56.66 -12.36
CA ASN A 9 18.87 -56.89 -11.26
C ASN A 9 19.39 -56.34 -9.93
N PHE A 10 20.67 -56.55 -9.60
CA PHE A 10 21.27 -56.00 -8.38
C PHE A 10 21.27 -54.47 -8.36
N VAL A 11 21.66 -53.83 -9.48
CA VAL A 11 21.64 -52.37 -9.62
C VAL A 11 20.22 -51.85 -9.52
N LEU A 12 19.27 -52.50 -10.16
CA LEU A 12 17.86 -52.13 -10.17
C LEU A 12 17.26 -52.23 -8.76
N GLU A 13 17.61 -53.27 -8.00
CA GLU A 13 17.17 -53.45 -6.61
C GLU A 13 17.73 -52.36 -5.68
N LYS A 14 19.01 -51.99 -5.85
CA LYS A 14 19.62 -50.88 -5.09
C LYS A 14 19.03 -49.53 -5.49
N LEU A 15 18.76 -49.33 -6.77
CA LEU A 15 18.07 -48.13 -7.27
C LEU A 15 16.68 -48.03 -6.66
N LYS A 16 15.91 -49.12 -6.61
CA LYS A 16 14.60 -49.14 -5.93
C LYS A 16 14.71 -48.77 -4.45
N GLN A 17 15.70 -49.29 -3.72
CA GLN A 17 15.90 -48.92 -2.31
C GLN A 17 16.18 -47.42 -2.15
N VAL A 18 17.05 -46.86 -2.99
CA VAL A 18 17.33 -45.43 -3.00
C VAL A 18 16.07 -44.64 -3.38
N LEU A 19 15.31 -45.10 -4.37
CA LEU A 19 14.11 -44.43 -4.85
C LEU A 19 12.97 -44.45 -3.83
N LEU A 20 12.81 -45.55 -3.08
CA LEU A 20 11.87 -45.65 -1.97
C LEU A 20 12.28 -44.74 -0.80
N ALA A 21 13.57 -44.72 -0.44
CA ALA A 21 14.08 -43.79 0.55
C ALA A 21 13.86 -42.34 0.10
N PHE A 22 14.08 -42.06 -1.18
CA PHE A 22 13.84 -40.76 -1.78
C PHE A 22 12.35 -40.41 -1.79
N GLN A 23 11.46 -41.37 -2.07
CA GLN A 23 10.00 -41.16 -2.04
C GLN A 23 9.49 -40.85 -0.64
N ASN A 24 10.00 -41.52 0.41
CA ASN A 24 9.62 -41.20 1.78
C ASN A 24 10.09 -39.79 2.19
N VAL A 25 11.31 -39.41 1.80
CA VAL A 25 11.82 -38.05 1.99
C VAL A 25 10.99 -37.04 1.19
N PHE A 26 10.66 -37.36 -0.06
CA PHE A 26 9.87 -36.52 -0.97
C PHE A 26 8.42 -36.36 -0.51
N PHE A 27 7.82 -37.41 0.08
CA PHE A 27 6.48 -37.37 0.66
C PHE A 27 6.44 -36.46 1.89
N TRP A 28 7.44 -36.57 2.77
CA TRP A 28 7.61 -35.63 3.87
C TRP A 28 7.80 -34.19 3.36
N PHE A 29 8.56 -34.01 2.28
CA PHE A 29 8.77 -32.74 1.60
C PHE A 29 7.49 -32.15 0.99
N ASN A 30 6.65 -32.96 0.35
CA ASN A 30 5.41 -32.49 -0.28
C ASN A 30 4.38 -31.98 0.73
N ASN A 31 4.42 -32.46 1.98
CA ASN A 31 3.63 -31.88 3.07
C ASN A 31 4.16 -30.52 3.55
N VAL A 32 5.43 -30.21 3.26
CA VAL A 32 6.06 -28.91 3.51
C VAL A 32 6.06 -28.10 2.21
N SER A 33 4.87 -27.67 1.79
CA SER A 33 4.57 -26.68 0.75
C SER A 33 5.71 -26.34 -0.22
N LEU A 34 5.98 -27.22 -1.20
CA LEU A 34 6.92 -26.91 -2.27
C LEU A 34 6.34 -25.87 -3.24
N PRO A 35 7.12 -24.87 -3.69
CA PRO A 35 6.69 -23.92 -4.72
C PRO A 35 6.50 -24.61 -6.08
N ASP A 36 5.43 -24.26 -6.79
CA ASP A 36 5.07 -24.86 -8.10
C ASP A 36 6.18 -24.75 -9.16
N SER A 37 7.03 -23.73 -9.07
CA SER A 37 8.19 -23.52 -9.96
C SER A 37 9.22 -24.66 -9.93
N TRP A 38 9.19 -25.51 -8.89
CA TRP A 38 10.10 -26.64 -8.76
C TRP A 38 9.70 -27.82 -9.66
N ARG A 39 8.39 -27.98 -9.93
CA ARG A 39 7.85 -29.10 -10.71
C ARG A 39 8.33 -29.06 -12.16
N ASP A 40 8.42 -27.87 -12.73
CA ASP A 40 8.86 -27.65 -14.11
C ASP A 40 10.38 -27.85 -14.28
N ASN A 41 11.15 -27.59 -13.22
CA ASN A 41 12.60 -27.81 -13.22
C ASN A 41 12.99 -29.29 -13.10
N ILE A 42 12.15 -30.11 -12.43
CA ILE A 42 12.40 -31.55 -12.27
C ILE A 42 12.36 -32.27 -13.62
N SER A 43 11.43 -31.92 -14.51
CA SER A 43 11.32 -32.59 -15.83
C SER A 43 12.56 -32.35 -16.70
N HIS A 44 13.09 -31.13 -16.68
CA HIS A 44 14.32 -30.76 -17.37
C HIS A 44 15.53 -31.50 -16.79
N TRP A 45 15.60 -31.62 -15.46
CA TRP A 45 16.62 -32.40 -14.77
C TRP A 45 16.55 -33.90 -15.08
N LEU A 46 15.35 -34.48 -15.09
CA LEU A 46 15.14 -35.89 -15.43
C LEU A 46 15.60 -36.20 -16.85
N THR A 47 15.35 -35.28 -17.79
CA THR A 47 15.76 -35.45 -19.19
C THR A 47 17.29 -35.34 -19.32
N ALA A 48 17.91 -34.39 -18.61
CA ALA A 48 19.37 -34.27 -18.56
C ALA A 48 20.04 -35.52 -17.98
N VAL A 49 19.54 -36.03 -16.85
CA VAL A 49 20.06 -37.24 -16.21
C VAL A 49 19.88 -38.47 -17.10
N SER A 50 18.74 -38.60 -17.78
CA SER A 50 18.48 -39.69 -18.72
C SER A 50 19.47 -39.68 -19.90
N ASN A 51 19.76 -38.49 -20.44
CA ASN A 51 20.74 -38.33 -21.52
C ASN A 51 22.17 -38.62 -21.03
N SER A 52 22.54 -38.13 -19.84
CA SER A 52 23.83 -38.43 -19.21
C SER A 52 24.01 -39.92 -18.89
N GLY A 53 22.92 -40.63 -18.59
CA GLY A 53 22.95 -42.07 -18.32
C GLY A 53 23.41 -42.90 -19.53
N ARG A 54 23.03 -42.50 -20.75
CA ARG A 54 23.47 -43.18 -21.97
C ARG A 54 24.96 -42.97 -22.25
N ASP A 55 25.45 -41.76 -22.05
CA ASP A 55 26.88 -41.44 -22.21
C ASP A 55 27.73 -42.12 -21.13
N ALA A 56 27.22 -42.17 -19.90
CA ALA A 56 27.86 -42.89 -18.81
C ALA A 56 27.99 -44.38 -19.11
N LEU A 57 26.97 -45.02 -19.70
CA LEU A 57 27.02 -46.42 -20.11
C LEU A 57 28.05 -46.66 -21.22
N ALA A 58 28.09 -45.80 -22.24
CA ALA A 58 29.07 -45.88 -23.31
C ALA A 58 30.52 -45.72 -22.81
N TRP A 59 30.73 -44.84 -21.83
CA TRP A 59 32.01 -44.71 -21.13
C TRP A 59 32.35 -45.95 -20.29
N LEU A 60 31.37 -46.51 -19.57
CA LEU A 60 31.55 -47.67 -18.70
C LEU A 60 31.97 -48.91 -19.50
N ASP A 61 31.38 -49.09 -20.68
CA ASP A 61 31.75 -50.14 -21.64
C ASP A 61 33.19 -50.01 -22.13
N ARG A 62 33.71 -48.78 -22.19
CA ARG A 62 35.09 -48.47 -22.62
C ARG A 62 36.12 -48.70 -21.53
N VAL A 63 35.77 -48.46 -20.26
CA VAL A 63 36.71 -48.50 -19.13
C VAL A 63 36.86 -49.92 -18.55
N PHE A 64 35.83 -50.77 -18.65
CA PHE A 64 35.87 -52.10 -18.04
C PHE A 64 35.82 -53.25 -19.06
N PRO A 65 36.83 -54.13 -19.14
CA PRO A 65 36.83 -55.29 -20.02
C PRO A 65 35.83 -56.38 -19.57
N PRO A 66 35.16 -57.09 -20.49
CA PRO A 66 33.95 -57.89 -20.23
C PRO A 66 34.11 -59.03 -19.21
N GLY A 67 35.32 -59.55 -19.02
CA GLY A 67 35.57 -60.68 -18.10
C GLY A 67 35.61 -60.34 -16.61
N THR A 68 35.80 -59.06 -16.22
CA THR A 68 35.99 -58.67 -14.80
C THR A 68 35.05 -57.55 -14.32
N ARG A 69 34.08 -57.14 -15.16
CA ARG A 69 33.15 -56.02 -14.90
C ARG A 69 32.40 -56.15 -13.58
N VAL A 70 31.77 -57.30 -13.35
CA VAL A 70 30.76 -57.43 -12.29
C VAL A 70 31.35 -57.27 -10.90
N GLN A 71 32.52 -57.86 -10.63
CA GLN A 71 33.15 -57.80 -9.32
C GLN A 71 33.69 -56.40 -9.00
N LYS A 72 34.35 -55.74 -9.97
CA LYS A 72 34.83 -54.36 -9.79
C LYS A 72 33.66 -53.40 -9.62
N ILE A 73 32.61 -53.52 -10.42
CA ILE A 73 31.43 -52.64 -10.32
C ILE A 73 30.73 -52.82 -8.97
N LYS A 74 30.56 -54.04 -8.46
CA LYS A 74 29.98 -54.29 -7.13
C LYS A 74 30.82 -53.64 -6.02
N LEU A 75 32.15 -53.75 -6.10
CA LEU A 75 33.05 -53.11 -5.13
C LEU A 75 32.96 -51.58 -5.17
N TRP A 76 33.01 -51.00 -6.37
CA TRP A 76 32.92 -49.55 -6.57
C TRP A 76 31.57 -48.98 -6.16
N LEU A 77 30.47 -49.67 -6.49
CA LEU A 77 29.13 -49.26 -6.04
C LEU A 77 28.99 -49.33 -4.52
N ASN A 78 29.42 -50.42 -3.89
CA ASN A 78 29.38 -50.51 -2.43
C ASN A 78 30.24 -49.43 -1.75
N LEU A 79 31.35 -49.02 -2.40
CA LEU A 79 32.19 -47.95 -1.89
C LEU A 79 31.57 -46.56 -2.13
N ALA A 80 31.00 -46.31 -3.30
CA ALA A 80 30.49 -44.99 -3.70
C ALA A 80 29.10 -44.66 -3.16
N LEU A 81 28.24 -45.68 -2.98
CA LEU A 81 26.87 -45.53 -2.52
C LEU A 81 26.73 -44.76 -1.19
N PRO A 82 27.51 -45.05 -0.12
CA PRO A 82 27.39 -44.28 1.12
C PRO A 82 27.76 -42.80 0.94
N TYR A 83 28.74 -42.47 0.10
CA TYR A 83 29.12 -41.08 -0.17
C TYR A 83 28.04 -40.34 -0.97
N LEU A 84 27.42 -41.00 -1.94
CA LEU A 84 26.28 -40.43 -2.68
C LEU A 84 25.09 -40.16 -1.76
N ILE A 85 24.74 -41.12 -0.89
CA ILE A 85 23.66 -40.95 0.09
C ILE A 85 23.99 -39.78 1.03
N ALA A 86 25.22 -39.73 1.56
CA ALA A 86 25.65 -38.63 2.44
C ALA A 86 25.59 -37.27 1.74
N ALA A 87 26.03 -37.17 0.49
CA ALA A 87 25.98 -35.94 -0.30
C ALA A 87 24.53 -35.47 -0.53
N VAL A 88 23.62 -36.38 -0.86
CA VAL A 88 22.19 -36.06 -1.03
C VAL A 88 21.57 -35.60 0.29
N VAL A 89 21.82 -36.32 1.39
CA VAL A 89 21.33 -35.93 2.72
C VAL A 89 21.85 -34.56 3.14
N LEU A 90 23.13 -34.28 2.90
CA LEU A 90 23.76 -33.01 3.24
C LEU A 90 23.21 -31.86 2.37
N ALA A 91 23.01 -32.09 1.08
CA ALA A 91 22.36 -31.12 0.19
C ALA A 91 20.92 -30.80 0.62
N VAL A 92 20.14 -31.83 0.99
CA VAL A 92 18.78 -31.65 1.52
C VAL A 92 18.81 -30.89 2.84
N ALA A 93 19.72 -31.22 3.76
CA ALA A 93 19.87 -30.52 5.04
C ALA A 93 20.22 -29.04 4.84
N ILE A 94 21.18 -28.72 3.95
CA ILE A 94 21.52 -27.34 3.58
C ILE A 94 20.29 -26.63 3.00
N TRP A 95 19.58 -27.26 2.07
CA TRP A 95 18.40 -26.67 1.45
C TRP A 95 17.31 -26.37 2.48
N VAL A 96 17.05 -27.31 3.40
CA VAL A 96 16.09 -27.13 4.50
C VAL A 96 16.52 -25.98 5.41
N CYS A 97 17.80 -25.90 5.80
CA CYS A 97 18.32 -24.80 6.61
C CYS A 97 18.14 -23.43 5.91
N LEU A 98 18.45 -23.35 4.62
CA LEU A 98 18.28 -22.11 3.84
C LEU A 98 16.81 -21.70 3.75
N ASN A 99 15.91 -22.66 3.54
CA ASN A 99 14.47 -22.39 3.46
C ASN A 99 13.89 -21.99 4.82
N LEU A 100 14.35 -22.62 5.92
CA LEU A 100 13.93 -22.26 7.28
C LEU A 100 14.36 -20.84 7.63
N CYS A 101 15.60 -20.45 7.30
CA CYS A 101 16.09 -19.09 7.49
C CYS A 101 15.29 -18.07 6.65
N ALA A 102 14.99 -18.39 5.40
CA ALA A 102 14.16 -17.54 4.55
C ALA A 102 12.72 -17.40 5.07
N PHE A 103 12.16 -18.47 5.64
CA PHE A 103 10.84 -18.47 6.26
C PHE A 103 10.81 -17.54 7.48
N VAL A 104 11.77 -17.66 8.40
CA VAL A 104 11.88 -16.77 9.57
C VAL A 104 12.07 -15.32 9.15
N LEU A 105 12.93 -15.05 8.15
CA LEU A 105 13.12 -13.71 7.62
C LEU A 105 11.81 -13.12 7.06
N ARG A 106 11.03 -13.92 6.35
CA ARG A 106 9.75 -13.51 5.79
C ARG A 106 8.72 -13.19 6.89
N TRP A 107 8.69 -13.99 7.95
CA TRP A 107 7.88 -13.72 9.14
C TRP A 107 8.23 -12.40 9.81
N VAL A 108 9.52 -12.09 9.98
CA VAL A 108 9.97 -10.82 10.56
C VAL A 108 9.57 -9.65 9.66
N ILE A 109 9.77 -9.76 8.35
CA ILE A 109 9.38 -8.71 7.39
C ILE A 109 7.87 -8.48 7.44
N ASP A 110 7.05 -9.53 7.47
CA ASP A 110 5.60 -9.41 7.54
C ASP A 110 5.14 -8.81 8.87
N ALA A 111 5.80 -9.14 9.99
CA ALA A 111 5.55 -8.51 11.29
C ALA A 111 5.88 -7.01 11.28
N VAL A 112 7.04 -6.61 10.76
CA VAL A 112 7.43 -5.19 10.60
C VAL A 112 6.46 -4.46 9.67
N ARG A 113 6.04 -5.11 8.58
CA ARG A 113 5.07 -4.53 7.64
C ARG A 113 3.68 -4.39 8.26
N TRP A 114 3.32 -5.27 9.19
CA TRP A 114 2.07 -5.17 9.95
C TRP A 114 2.12 -3.99 10.92
N THR A 115 3.20 -3.82 11.68
CA THR A 115 3.35 -2.67 12.60
C THR A 115 3.42 -1.34 11.85
N ALA A 116 4.10 -1.28 10.70
CA ALA A 116 4.11 -0.08 9.86
C ALA A 116 2.69 0.29 9.36
N ARG A 117 1.86 -0.71 9.00
CA ARG A 117 0.46 -0.49 8.59
C ARG A 117 -0.40 0.07 9.72
N THR A 118 -0.25 -0.45 10.93
CA THR A 118 -1.04 0.04 12.09
C THR A 118 -0.65 1.46 12.47
N ILE A 119 0.65 1.79 12.46
CA ILE A 119 1.15 3.15 12.69
C ILE A 119 0.65 4.11 11.61
N TRP A 120 0.66 3.69 10.34
CA TRP A 120 0.19 4.57 9.27
C TRP A 120 -1.32 4.79 9.31
N ALA A 121 -2.09 3.77 9.68
CA ALA A 121 -3.53 3.88 9.88
C ALA A 121 -3.87 4.84 11.03
N SER A 122 -3.15 4.76 12.16
CA SER A 122 -3.35 5.66 13.29
C SER A 122 -2.96 7.11 12.95
N ALA A 123 -1.82 7.33 12.28
CA ALA A 123 -1.41 8.64 11.81
C ALA A 123 -2.45 9.27 10.86
N ARG A 124 -3.04 8.48 9.96
CA ARG A 124 -4.11 8.94 9.06
C ARG A 124 -5.38 9.35 9.81
N TRP A 125 -5.75 8.64 10.88
CA TRP A 125 -6.86 9.02 11.75
C TRP A 125 -6.59 10.35 12.46
N VAL A 126 -5.39 10.53 13.03
CA VAL A 126 -4.97 11.79 13.65
C VAL A 126 -5.03 12.94 12.64
N ALA A 127 -4.53 12.75 11.41
CA ALA A 127 -4.63 13.75 10.35
C ALA A 127 -6.07 14.10 9.95
N LYS A 128 -7.02 13.16 10.04
CA LYS A 128 -8.45 13.44 9.86
C LYS A 128 -9.00 14.32 10.99
N LEU A 129 -8.63 14.03 12.24
CA LEU A 129 -9.04 14.82 13.42
C LEU A 129 -8.52 16.25 13.34
N ILE A 130 -7.23 16.44 13.04
CA ILE A 130 -6.62 17.77 12.90
C ILE A 130 -7.35 18.58 11.81
N ARG A 131 -7.64 17.97 10.65
CA ARG A 131 -8.40 18.65 9.59
C ARG A 131 -9.84 18.97 9.99
N ALA A 132 -10.49 18.09 10.74
CA ALA A 132 -11.83 18.34 11.25
C ALA A 132 -11.85 19.51 12.25
N ALA A 133 -10.90 19.53 13.18
CA ALA A 133 -10.70 20.61 14.14
C ALA A 133 -10.40 21.95 13.42
N GLY A 134 -9.46 21.95 12.47
CA GLY A 134 -9.16 23.13 11.66
C GLY A 134 -10.37 23.68 10.91
N ARG A 135 -11.20 22.80 10.32
CA ARG A 135 -12.48 23.20 9.69
C ARG A 135 -13.47 23.79 10.69
N TRP A 136 -13.54 23.26 11.90
CA TRP A 136 -14.42 23.76 12.95
C TRP A 136 -13.96 25.13 13.45
N ILE A 137 -12.67 25.31 13.71
CA ILE A 137 -12.05 26.59 14.07
C ILE A 137 -12.29 27.64 12.97
N ALA A 138 -12.10 27.28 11.70
CA ALA A 138 -12.37 28.19 10.58
C ALA A 138 -13.85 28.56 10.44
N ARG A 139 -14.79 27.69 10.87
CA ARG A 139 -16.22 28.03 10.95
C ARG A 139 -16.49 28.99 12.10
N MET A 140 -15.91 28.74 13.28
CA MET A 140 -15.97 29.62 14.44
C MET A 140 -15.43 31.03 14.13
N MET A 141 -14.27 31.14 13.49
CA MET A 141 -13.72 32.45 13.11
C MET A 141 -14.61 33.19 12.10
N ARG A 142 -15.21 32.48 11.13
CA ARG A 142 -16.14 33.08 10.18
C ARG A 142 -17.47 33.50 10.80
N SER A 143 -17.98 32.77 11.81
CA SER A 143 -19.17 33.19 12.54
C SER A 143 -18.86 34.39 13.44
N ALA A 144 -17.75 34.35 14.18
CA ALA A 144 -17.28 35.47 15.01
C ALA A 144 -17.04 36.74 14.18
N GLY A 145 -16.36 36.64 13.03
CA GLY A 145 -16.16 37.75 12.11
C GLY A 145 -17.48 38.31 11.56
N ARG A 146 -18.47 37.46 11.24
CA ARG A 146 -19.81 37.91 10.85
C ARG A 146 -20.54 38.61 12.01
N PHE A 147 -20.42 38.11 13.23
CA PHE A 147 -20.98 38.75 14.42
C PHE A 147 -20.35 40.12 14.70
N LEU A 148 -19.02 40.23 14.59
CA LEU A 148 -18.30 41.49 14.74
C LEU A 148 -18.67 42.49 13.64
N CYS A 149 -18.75 42.06 12.37
CA CYS A 149 -19.24 42.90 11.27
C CYS A 149 -20.70 43.35 11.47
N ALA A 150 -21.55 42.51 12.04
CA ALA A 150 -22.94 42.87 12.37
C ALA A 150 -23.03 43.84 13.57
N ARG A 151 -22.12 43.72 14.54
CA ARG A 151 -21.98 44.65 15.68
C ARG A 151 -21.42 46.00 15.21
N ALA A 152 -20.38 46.00 14.37
CA ALA A 152 -19.79 47.21 13.78
C ALA A 152 -20.81 47.97 12.92
N ARG A 153 -21.60 47.26 12.11
CA ARG A 153 -22.72 47.87 11.38
C ARG A 153 -23.78 48.47 12.29
N ARG A 154 -24.06 47.87 13.46
CA ARG A 154 -24.95 48.48 14.47
C ARG A 154 -24.34 49.67 15.21
N GLY A 155 -23.02 49.71 15.41
CA GLY A 155 -22.31 50.85 16.01
C GLY A 155 -22.22 52.07 15.08
N VAL A 156 -22.10 51.86 13.77
CA VAL A 156 -22.03 52.95 12.78
C VAL A 156 -23.42 53.42 12.32
N SER A 157 -24.45 52.57 12.39
CA SER A 157 -25.82 52.96 12.01
C SER A 157 -26.56 53.79 13.06
N GLY A 158 -25.97 53.98 14.24
CA GLY A 158 -26.52 54.87 15.29
C GLY A 158 -26.17 56.35 15.11
N ALA A 159 -25.26 56.70 14.19
CA ALA A 159 -24.69 58.04 14.14
C ALA A 159 -25.18 58.96 13.01
N VAL A 160 -25.73 58.46 11.89
CA VAL A 160 -26.22 59.36 10.81
C VAL A 160 -27.41 58.75 10.06
N ARG A 161 -28.59 58.76 10.67
CA ARG A 161 -29.87 58.83 9.96
C ARG A 161 -30.83 59.67 10.78
N GLY A 162 -30.45 60.93 10.99
CA GLY A 162 -31.43 61.99 11.13
C GLY A 162 -32.16 62.09 9.81
N THR A 163 -33.19 61.28 9.62
CA THR A 163 -34.18 61.47 8.55
C THR A 163 -34.80 62.84 8.82
N VAL A 164 -34.21 63.89 8.24
CA VAL A 164 -34.70 65.24 8.46
C VAL A 164 -36.15 65.23 8.01
N LYS A 165 -37.05 65.48 8.96
CA LYS A 165 -38.49 65.37 8.71
C LYS A 165 -38.82 66.44 7.67
N MET A 166 -39.08 66.02 6.44
CA MET A 166 -39.42 66.93 5.36
C MET A 166 -40.88 67.37 5.55
N MET A 167 -41.16 68.64 5.32
CA MET A 167 -42.53 69.16 5.34
C MET A 167 -42.80 69.97 4.07
N LYS A 168 -44.08 70.09 3.69
CA LYS A 168 -44.48 70.97 2.58
C LYS A 168 -44.32 72.42 3.03
N ALA A 169 -43.62 73.22 2.23
CA ALA A 169 -43.33 74.60 2.56
C ALA A 169 -44.61 75.46 2.46
N PRO A 170 -44.98 76.26 3.48
CA PRO A 170 -46.13 77.16 3.39
C PRO A 170 -45.91 78.21 2.30
N GLY A 171 -46.86 78.31 1.35
CA GLY A 171 -46.79 79.29 0.25
C GLY A 171 -45.82 78.94 -0.89
N ARG A 172 -45.24 77.73 -0.94
CA ARG A 172 -44.41 77.21 -2.05
C ARG A 172 -44.77 75.76 -2.37
N ASN A 173 -44.60 75.32 -3.62
CA ASN A 173 -44.86 73.92 -4.01
C ASN A 173 -43.62 73.00 -3.87
N MET A 174 -42.78 73.25 -2.86
CA MET A 174 -41.57 72.45 -2.60
C MET A 174 -41.58 71.87 -1.18
N ARG A 175 -40.78 70.83 -0.94
CA ARG A 175 -40.56 70.27 0.40
C ARG A 175 -39.29 70.86 1.00
N ILE A 176 -39.40 71.37 2.23
CA ILE A 176 -38.26 71.91 2.99
C ILE A 176 -37.99 71.06 4.23
N PRO A 177 -36.75 71.09 4.76
CA PRO A 177 -36.45 70.45 6.03
C PRO A 177 -37.19 71.17 7.16
N ARG A 178 -37.95 70.42 7.98
CA ARG A 178 -38.74 71.01 9.09
C ARG A 178 -37.87 71.74 10.11
N SER A 179 -36.67 71.22 10.39
CA SER A 179 -35.73 71.85 11.33
C SER A 179 -35.35 73.27 10.89
N SER A 180 -35.10 73.48 9.60
CA SER A 180 -34.74 74.81 9.08
C SER A 180 -35.86 75.84 9.27
N PHE A 181 -37.13 75.42 9.18
CA PHE A 181 -38.28 76.30 9.43
C PHE A 181 -38.49 76.57 10.92
N GLU A 182 -38.31 75.56 11.79
CA GLU A 182 -38.44 75.73 13.24
C GLU A 182 -37.36 76.63 13.83
N ILE A 183 -36.15 76.66 13.24
CA ILE A 183 -35.04 77.51 13.67
C ILE A 183 -35.32 79.00 13.41
N ASP A 184 -35.84 79.35 12.22
CA ASP A 184 -36.12 80.75 11.87
C ASP A 184 -37.35 80.89 10.96
N PRO A 185 -38.57 80.88 11.54
CA PRO A 185 -39.79 81.07 10.76
C PRO A 185 -39.89 82.49 10.20
N LYS A 186 -39.34 83.49 10.88
CA LYS A 186 -39.42 84.90 10.45
C LYS A 186 -38.62 85.14 9.18
N GLY A 187 -37.38 84.62 9.13
CA GLY A 187 -36.53 84.70 7.93
C GLY A 187 -37.16 84.03 6.72
N TYR A 188 -37.87 82.90 6.92
CA TYR A 188 -38.60 82.23 5.84
C TYR A 188 -39.68 83.14 5.22
N PHE A 189 -40.55 83.74 6.04
CA PHE A 189 -41.63 84.61 5.54
C PHE A 189 -41.11 85.93 4.96
N LEU A 190 -40.01 86.48 5.49
CA LEU A 190 -39.36 87.66 4.92
C LEU A 190 -38.87 87.40 3.50
N LYS A 191 -38.20 86.26 3.27
CA LYS A 191 -37.77 85.85 1.92
C LYS A 191 -38.95 85.61 0.98
N LEU A 192 -40.04 85.05 1.50
CA LEU A 192 -41.26 84.82 0.72
C LEU A 192 -41.88 86.14 0.22
N ARG A 193 -41.84 87.21 1.05
CA ARG A 193 -42.32 88.54 0.65
C ARG A 193 -41.37 89.28 -0.29
N ALA A 194 -40.06 89.09 -0.11
CA ALA A 194 -39.04 89.73 -0.94
C ALA A 194 -39.01 89.20 -2.38
N SER A 195 -39.39 87.93 -2.60
CA SER A 195 -39.37 87.29 -3.93
C SER A 195 -40.60 86.41 -4.16
N PRO A 196 -41.75 87.00 -4.56
CA PRO A 196 -42.99 86.25 -4.77
C PRO A 196 -43.03 85.41 -6.07
N GLY A 197 -42.05 85.58 -6.97
CA GLY A 197 -42.02 84.96 -8.30
C GLY A 197 -41.34 83.59 -8.42
N ASP A 198 -40.62 83.13 -7.40
CA ASP A 198 -39.73 81.96 -7.51
C ASP A 198 -40.45 80.60 -7.39
N ASN A 199 -41.76 80.56 -7.65
CA ASN A 199 -42.65 79.41 -7.42
C ASN A 199 -42.84 78.51 -8.67
N LEU A 200 -42.06 78.73 -9.74
CA LEU A 200 -42.17 78.00 -11.01
C LEU A 200 -41.02 77.00 -11.17
N CYS A 201 -41.12 75.86 -10.50
CA CYS A 201 -40.49 74.58 -10.87
C CYS A 201 -41.28 73.44 -10.21
#